data_AF-A0A9D8BT55-F1
#
_entry.id   AF-A0A9D8BT55-F1
#
_cell.length_a   1.000
_cell.length_b   1.000
_cell.length_c   1.000
_cell.angle_alpha   90.00
_cell.angle_beta   90.00
_cell.angle_gamma   90.00
#
_symmetry.space_group_name_H-M   'P 1'
#
loop_
_entity.id
_entity.type
_entity.pdbx_description
1 polymer ?
#
loop_
_entity_poly.entity_id
_entity_poly.type
_entity_poly.pdbx_seq_one_letter_code
_entity_poly.pdbx_strand_id
1 'polypeptide(L)'
;YRENTGPTDQHKGWNPSNMHNSVTVRSRPMGSYCALVDLMGHRDLGGKTILYLIDALYAAPHQNQALEKWQSPPFDGHWPASVFASQDPVAIESVAVDFFAAEKTAKLMVGTVDNYLHEAALAHRPPSGTRYDPEGDGTPLASLGVHEHWNNPEKRQYSRNLGTGQGIELATA
;
A
#
# COMPACT_ATOMS: atom_id res chain seq x y z
N TYR A 1 -3.99 11.57 -19.72
CA TYR A 1 -5.26 12.02 -20.32
C TYR A 1 -5.18 11.77 -21.82
N ARG A 2 -6.14 11.05 -22.43
CA ARG A 2 -6.21 10.95 -23.90
C ARG A 2 -7.20 12.00 -24.37
N GLU A 3 -6.72 12.99 -25.11
CA GLU A 3 -7.58 13.94 -25.80
C GLU A 3 -8.19 13.26 -27.04
N ASN A 4 -9.46 13.60 -27.33
CA ASN A 4 -10.17 13.17 -28.54
C ASN A 4 -10.37 11.64 -28.71
N THR A 5 -10.79 10.92 -27.65
CA THR A 5 -11.08 9.45 -27.75
C THR A 5 -12.33 9.09 -28.55
N GLY A 6 -13.05 10.09 -29.07
CA GLY A 6 -14.24 9.91 -29.91
C GLY A 6 -15.53 9.68 -29.11
N PRO A 7 -16.71 9.85 -29.73
CA PRO A 7 -18.00 9.81 -29.06
C PRO A 7 -18.42 8.41 -28.56
N THR A 8 -17.70 7.36 -28.95
CA THR A 8 -17.99 5.96 -28.62
C THR A 8 -17.11 5.39 -27.50
N ASP A 9 -16.15 6.17 -26.99
CA ASP A 9 -15.35 5.76 -25.85
C ASP A 9 -16.21 5.78 -24.58
N GLN A 10 -16.57 4.58 -24.11
CA GLN A 10 -17.35 4.39 -22.88
C GLN A 10 -16.68 5.01 -21.66
N HIS A 11 -15.37 5.23 -21.71
CA HIS A 11 -14.60 5.79 -20.61
C HIS A 11 -14.32 7.29 -20.74
N LYS A 12 -14.82 7.95 -21.81
CA LYS A 12 -14.69 9.39 -22.06
C LYS A 12 -13.26 9.92 -21.85
N GLY A 13 -12.26 9.16 -22.28
CA GLY A 13 -10.83 9.51 -22.17
C GLY A 13 -10.17 9.18 -20.83
N TRP A 14 -10.93 8.78 -19.80
CA TRP A 14 -10.40 8.33 -18.51
C TRP A 14 -10.15 6.82 -18.53
N ASN A 15 -8.90 6.38 -18.42
CA ASN A 15 -8.58 4.96 -18.30
C ASN A 15 -7.44 4.77 -17.28
N PRO A 16 -7.64 3.96 -16.22
CA PRO A 16 -6.60 3.72 -15.21
C PRO A 16 -5.38 2.97 -15.76
N SER A 17 -5.48 2.39 -16.97
CA SER A 17 -4.37 1.70 -17.65
C SER A 17 -3.09 2.53 -17.75
N ASN A 18 -3.21 3.86 -17.88
CA ASN A 18 -2.03 4.74 -17.92
C ASN A 18 -1.26 4.77 -16.58
N MET A 19 -1.93 4.49 -15.46
CA MET A 19 -1.31 4.41 -14.14
C MET A 19 -0.61 3.07 -13.91
N HIS A 20 -0.99 1.99 -14.61
CA HIS A 20 -0.40 0.65 -14.43
C HIS A 20 1.14 0.67 -14.54
N ASN A 21 1.67 1.41 -15.53
CA ASN A 21 3.11 1.52 -15.73
C ASN A 21 3.85 2.20 -14.59
N SER A 22 3.15 2.98 -13.75
CA SER A 22 3.73 3.62 -12.56
C SER A 22 3.64 2.76 -11.30
N VAL A 23 2.71 1.80 -11.25
CA VAL A 23 2.47 0.94 -10.08
C VAL A 23 3.02 -0.49 -10.24
N THR A 24 3.58 -0.82 -11.40
CA THR A 24 4.08 -2.18 -11.67
C THR A 24 5.35 -2.48 -10.86
N VAL A 25 5.22 -3.35 -9.85
CA VAL A 25 6.30 -3.67 -8.90
C VAL A 25 7.39 -4.60 -9.44
N ARG A 26 7.10 -5.36 -10.51
CA ARG A 26 8.03 -6.38 -11.03
C ARG A 26 9.17 -5.82 -11.89
N SER A 27 8.92 -4.70 -12.56
CA SER A 27 9.82 -4.14 -13.58
C SER A 27 10.38 -2.78 -13.20
N ARG A 28 9.86 -2.14 -12.15
CA ARG A 28 10.29 -0.82 -11.71
C ARG A 28 11.27 -0.94 -10.55
N PRO A 29 12.38 -0.18 -10.56
CA PRO A 29 13.29 -0.16 -9.43
C PRO A 29 12.66 0.54 -8.22
N MET A 30 13.18 0.23 -7.04
CA MET A 30 12.87 0.96 -5.81
C MET A 30 13.25 2.43 -5.98
N GLY A 31 12.51 3.34 -5.33
CA GLY A 31 12.66 4.77 -5.53
C GLY A 31 12.22 5.22 -6.92
N SER A 32 11.11 4.67 -7.41
CA SER A 32 10.46 5.16 -8.63
C SER A 32 9.14 5.83 -8.31
N TYR A 33 8.77 6.83 -9.10
CA TYR A 33 7.45 7.46 -9.08
C TYR A 33 6.32 6.42 -8.99
N CYS A 34 5.31 6.67 -8.15
CA CYS A 34 4.13 5.84 -8.06
C CYS A 34 2.85 6.70 -8.01
N ALA A 35 1.94 6.51 -8.97
CA ALA A 35 0.69 7.28 -9.01
C ALA A 35 -0.25 7.01 -7.81
N LEU A 36 -0.04 5.94 -7.05
CA LEU A 36 -0.79 5.71 -5.80
C LEU A 36 -0.54 6.81 -4.76
N VAL A 37 0.65 7.42 -4.77
CA VAL A 37 0.99 8.52 -3.86
C VAL A 37 0.18 9.78 -4.21
N ASP A 38 0.02 10.08 -5.51
CA ASP A 38 -0.83 11.19 -5.94
C ASP A 38 -2.29 10.98 -5.54
N LEU A 39 -2.83 9.77 -5.77
CA LEU A 39 -4.20 9.43 -5.37
C LEU A 39 -4.39 9.53 -3.85
N MET A 40 -3.45 8.95 -3.09
CA MET A 40 -3.47 8.98 -1.62
C MET A 40 -3.29 10.40 -1.06
N GLY A 41 -2.57 11.29 -1.75
CA GLY A 41 -2.34 12.67 -1.33
C GLY A 41 -3.35 13.69 -1.84
N HIS A 42 -4.20 13.33 -2.81
CA HIS A 42 -5.15 14.27 -3.43
C HIS A 42 -6.20 14.75 -2.40
N ARG A 43 -6.47 16.05 -2.33
CA ARG A 43 -7.37 16.70 -1.37
C ARG A 43 -8.80 16.16 -1.46
N ASP A 44 -9.23 15.80 -2.67
CA ASP A 44 -10.57 15.29 -2.93
C ASP A 44 -10.72 13.78 -2.68
N LEU A 45 -9.62 13.08 -2.39
CA LEU A 45 -9.61 11.66 -2.03
C LEU A 45 -8.98 11.45 -0.64
N GLY A 46 -7.65 11.47 -0.55
CA GLY A 46 -6.91 11.31 0.69
C GLY A 46 -7.23 12.35 1.74
N GLY A 47 -7.34 13.62 1.34
CA GLY A 47 -7.69 14.73 2.26
C GLY A 47 -9.08 14.61 2.91
N LYS A 48 -9.92 13.68 2.44
CA LYS A 48 -11.26 13.38 2.98
C LYS A 48 -11.39 11.96 3.53
N THR A 49 -10.37 11.13 3.37
CA THR A 49 -10.39 9.73 3.84
C THR A 49 -9.83 9.65 5.25
N ILE A 50 -10.64 9.19 6.20
CA ILE A 50 -10.27 9.15 7.62
C ILE A 50 -9.97 7.72 8.09
N LEU A 51 -10.65 6.71 7.54
CA LEU A 51 -10.57 5.33 7.99
C LEU A 51 -10.26 4.41 6.81
N TYR A 52 -9.21 3.61 6.97
CA TYR A 52 -8.79 2.57 6.05
C TYR A 52 -9.08 1.20 6.66
N LEU A 53 -9.69 0.31 5.87
CA LEU A 53 -10.05 -1.04 6.27
C LEU A 53 -9.50 -2.04 5.26
N ILE A 54 -8.88 -3.11 5.77
CA ILE A 54 -8.57 -4.29 4.97
C ILE A 54 -9.44 -5.44 5.47
N ASP A 55 -10.36 -5.88 4.61
CA ASP A 55 -11.08 -7.13 4.77
C ASP A 55 -10.15 -8.27 4.35
N ALA A 56 -9.47 -8.85 5.34
CA ALA A 56 -8.61 -10.00 5.20
C ALA A 56 -9.34 -11.27 5.65
N LEU A 57 -10.61 -11.45 5.25
CA LEU A 57 -11.34 -12.68 5.57
C LEU A 57 -10.75 -13.90 4.86
N TYR A 58 -10.37 -13.73 3.59
CA TYR A 58 -9.80 -14.77 2.73
C TYR A 58 -8.61 -14.24 1.93
N ALA A 59 -7.73 -15.15 1.52
CA ALA A 59 -6.60 -14.82 0.65
C ALA A 59 -6.58 -15.73 -0.58
N ALA A 60 -6.13 -15.16 -1.69
CA ALA A 60 -5.77 -15.89 -2.90
C ALA A 60 -4.33 -15.53 -3.27
N PRO A 61 -3.55 -16.46 -3.86
CA PRO A 61 -2.18 -16.17 -4.28
C PRO A 61 -2.12 -15.18 -5.46
N HIS A 62 -3.25 -14.95 -6.15
CA HIS A 62 -3.38 -14.06 -7.30
C HIS A 62 -4.86 -13.77 -7.58
N GLN A 63 -5.18 -12.66 -8.25
CA GLN A 63 -6.56 -12.19 -8.51
C GLN A 63 -7.45 -13.15 -9.32
N ASN A 64 -6.85 -14.14 -9.98
CA ASN A 64 -7.55 -15.15 -10.80
C ASN A 64 -7.32 -16.58 -10.30
N GLN A 65 -6.96 -16.75 -9.03
CA GLN A 65 -6.69 -18.06 -8.42
C GLN A 65 -7.70 -18.36 -7.32
N ALA A 66 -7.85 -19.66 -7.00
CA ALA A 66 -8.68 -20.11 -5.90
C ALA A 66 -8.15 -19.60 -4.54
N LEU A 67 -9.04 -19.54 -3.56
CA LEU A 67 -8.68 -19.18 -2.19
C LEU A 67 -7.76 -20.23 -1.58
N GLU A 68 -6.75 -19.78 -0.83
CA GLU A 68 -5.80 -20.62 -0.11
C GLU A 68 -5.78 -20.27 1.38
N LYS A 69 -5.61 -21.29 2.22
CA LYS A 69 -5.45 -21.11 3.67
C LYS A 69 -4.00 -20.79 3.99
N TRP A 70 -3.80 -19.85 4.90
CA TRP A 70 -2.47 -19.43 5.33
C TRP A 70 -1.86 -20.44 6.30
N GLN A 71 -0.56 -20.69 6.16
CA GLN A 71 0.18 -21.71 6.91
C GLN A 71 1.05 -21.12 8.01
N SER A 72 1.33 -19.82 7.96
CA SER A 72 2.11 -19.16 9.01
C SER A 72 1.23 -18.87 10.23
N PRO A 73 1.80 -18.87 11.45
CA PRO A 73 1.10 -18.36 12.63
C PRO A 73 0.60 -16.94 12.37
N PRO A 74 -0.57 -16.54 12.91
CA PRO A 74 -1.42 -17.29 13.85
C PRO A 74 -2.49 -18.14 13.14
N PHE A 75 -2.40 -18.29 11.81
CA PHE A 75 -3.47 -18.88 11.01
C PHE A 75 -3.35 -20.41 10.95
N ASP A 76 -2.14 -20.95 10.99
CA ASP A 76 -1.86 -22.38 11.22
C ASP A 76 -2.75 -23.35 10.41
N GLY A 77 -2.93 -23.06 9.11
CA GLY A 77 -3.75 -23.85 8.20
C GLY A 77 -5.22 -23.45 8.14
N HIS A 78 -5.57 -22.25 8.61
CA HIS A 78 -6.91 -21.65 8.56
C HIS A 78 -6.98 -20.42 7.62
N TRP A 79 -8.19 -19.89 7.44
CA TRP A 79 -8.40 -18.62 6.75
C TRP A 79 -7.84 -17.47 7.59
N PRO A 80 -7.33 -16.38 6.96
CA PRO A 80 -6.86 -15.25 7.74
C PRO A 80 -7.95 -14.66 8.65
N ALA A 81 -9.22 -14.68 8.23
CA ALA A 81 -10.39 -14.38 9.06
C ALA A 81 -10.22 -13.10 9.92
N SER A 82 -9.61 -12.07 9.34
CA SER A 82 -9.14 -10.88 10.05
C SER A 82 -9.67 -9.60 9.40
N VAL A 83 -9.72 -8.53 10.20
CA VAL A 83 -9.98 -7.17 9.72
C VAL A 83 -8.90 -6.26 10.28
N PHE A 84 -8.26 -5.48 9.42
CA PHE A 84 -7.35 -4.41 9.83
C PHE A 84 -8.03 -3.06 9.70
N ALA A 85 -7.75 -2.16 10.63
CA ALA A 85 -8.26 -0.80 10.63
C ALA A 85 -7.15 0.19 11.00
N SER A 86 -7.10 1.34 10.32
CA SER A 86 -6.14 2.39 10.59
C SER A 86 -6.66 3.75 10.13
N GLN A 87 -6.18 4.81 10.78
CA GLN A 87 -6.31 6.19 10.27
C GLN A 87 -5.08 6.63 9.48
N ASP A 88 -4.02 5.82 9.46
CA ASP A 88 -2.81 6.01 8.67
C ASP A 88 -2.82 5.00 7.49
N PRO A 89 -2.94 5.48 6.23
CA PRO A 89 -2.99 4.63 5.04
C PRO A 89 -1.69 3.89 4.77
N VAL A 90 -0.55 4.46 5.16
CA VAL A 90 0.76 3.87 4.90
C VAL A 90 1.03 2.78 5.94
N ALA A 91 0.66 3.02 7.20
CA ALA A 91 0.86 2.07 8.27
C ALA A 91 0.08 0.76 8.06
N ILE A 92 -1.19 0.82 7.66
CA ILE A 92 -2.03 -0.38 7.49
C ILE A 92 -1.50 -1.30 6.38
N GLU A 93 -1.02 -0.72 5.28
CA GLU A 93 -0.46 -1.50 4.19
C GLU A 93 0.98 -1.95 4.48
N SER A 94 1.75 -1.22 5.30
CA SER A 94 3.03 -1.70 5.85
C SER A 94 2.84 -2.98 6.66
N VAL A 95 1.82 -3.00 7.53
CA VAL A 95 1.43 -4.21 8.28
C VAL A 95 1.01 -5.34 7.32
N ALA A 96 0.21 -5.04 6.30
CA ALA A 96 -0.21 -6.05 5.33
C ALA A 96 0.97 -6.67 4.56
N VAL A 97 1.94 -5.85 4.13
CA VAL A 97 3.18 -6.31 3.47
C VAL A 97 3.92 -7.31 4.36
N ASP A 98 4.08 -7.00 5.65
CA ASP A 98 4.75 -7.87 6.60
C ASP A 98 4.05 -9.23 6.76
N PHE A 99 2.71 -9.22 6.85
CA PHE A 99 1.92 -10.46 6.89
C PHE A 99 2.09 -11.31 5.63
N PHE A 100 2.05 -10.70 4.44
CA PHE A 100 2.30 -11.43 3.19
C PHE A 100 3.75 -11.92 3.08
N ALA A 101 4.73 -11.14 3.53
CA ALA A 101 6.13 -11.52 3.51
C ALA A 101 6.44 -12.71 4.45
N ALA A 102 5.69 -12.83 5.54
CA ALA A 102 5.81 -13.94 6.48
C ALA A 102 4.99 -15.19 6.12
N GLU A 103 4.03 -15.07 5.20
CA GLU A 103 3.20 -16.21 4.81
C GLU A 103 3.97 -17.17 3.90
N LYS A 104 4.15 -18.41 4.35
CA LYS A 104 4.92 -19.45 3.63
C LYS A 104 4.37 -19.76 2.24
N THR A 105 3.06 -19.59 2.04
CA THR A 105 2.39 -19.85 0.75
C THR A 105 2.42 -18.66 -0.20
N ALA A 106 2.82 -17.46 0.24
CA ALA A 106 2.87 -16.28 -0.60
C ALA A 106 4.01 -16.38 -1.63
N LYS A 107 3.65 -16.48 -2.91
CA LYS A 107 4.61 -16.61 -4.03
C LYS A 107 4.81 -15.33 -4.83
N LEU A 108 3.93 -14.35 -4.67
CA LEU A 108 3.89 -13.15 -5.51
C LEU A 108 4.36 -11.88 -4.80
N MET A 109 4.97 -12.02 -3.62
CA MET A 109 5.75 -10.96 -2.96
C MET A 109 7.10 -10.79 -3.65
N VAL A 110 7.09 -10.23 -4.87
CA VAL A 110 8.27 -10.13 -5.73
C VAL A 110 8.43 -8.74 -6.33
N GLY A 111 9.68 -8.34 -6.55
CA GLY A 111 10.00 -7.00 -7.04
C GLY A 111 9.95 -5.98 -5.91
N THR A 112 9.43 -4.80 -6.20
CA THR A 112 9.44 -3.63 -5.30
C THR A 112 8.06 -3.36 -4.72
N VAL A 113 7.51 -4.37 -4.03
CA VAL A 113 6.10 -4.42 -3.58
C VAL A 113 5.70 -3.28 -2.66
N ASP A 114 6.64 -2.78 -1.86
CA ASP A 114 6.52 -1.70 -0.88
C ASP A 114 7.11 -0.37 -1.38
N ASN A 115 7.50 -0.26 -2.66
CA ASN A 115 8.05 1.00 -3.21
C ASN A 115 7.12 2.18 -2.97
N TYR A 116 5.81 1.99 -3.19
CA TYR A 116 4.87 3.08 -3.00
C TYR A 116 4.76 3.52 -1.53
N LEU A 117 4.98 2.60 -0.56
CA LEU A 117 4.97 2.91 0.87
C LEU A 117 6.17 3.79 1.24
N HIS A 118 7.36 3.49 0.72
CA HIS A 118 8.52 4.36 0.86
C HIS A 118 8.29 5.76 0.27
N GLU A 119 7.71 5.82 -0.93
CA GLU A 119 7.40 7.09 -1.60
C GLU A 119 6.34 7.89 -0.82
N ALA A 120 5.29 7.25 -0.31
CA ALA A 120 4.21 7.90 0.45
C ALA A 120 4.67 8.38 1.83
N ALA A 121 5.40 7.54 2.59
CA ALA A 121 5.92 7.91 3.91
C ALA A 121 6.87 9.11 3.84
N LEU A 122 7.62 9.22 2.74
CA LEU A 122 8.59 10.26 2.49
C LEU A 122 8.14 11.23 1.38
N ALA A 123 6.85 11.44 1.11
CA ALA A 123 6.42 12.21 -0.06
C ALA A 123 6.94 13.67 -0.12
N HIS A 124 7.37 14.23 1.01
CA HIS A 124 8.08 15.51 1.11
C HIS A 124 9.54 15.48 0.60
N ARG A 125 10.17 14.30 0.60
CA ARG A 125 11.50 14.00 0.08
C ARG A 125 11.59 12.52 -0.33
N PRO A 126 10.86 12.11 -1.37
CA PRO A 126 10.71 10.70 -1.68
C PRO A 126 12.01 10.15 -2.29
N PRO A 127 12.30 8.84 -2.14
CA PRO A 127 13.48 8.23 -2.74
C PRO A 127 13.61 8.45 -4.26
N SER A 128 12.48 8.56 -4.97
CA SER A 128 12.47 8.86 -6.42
C SER A 128 12.88 10.28 -6.79
N GLY A 129 12.93 11.20 -5.82
CA GLY A 129 13.09 12.64 -6.09
C GLY A 129 11.87 13.29 -6.76
N THR A 130 10.74 12.57 -6.90
CA THR A 130 9.49 13.13 -7.42
C THR A 130 9.00 14.26 -6.52
N ARG A 131 8.56 15.36 -7.13
CA ARG A 131 7.77 16.37 -6.44
C ARG A 131 6.29 16.03 -6.56
N TYR A 132 5.74 15.30 -5.58
CA TYR A 132 4.31 14.97 -5.54
C TYR A 132 3.49 16.21 -5.19
N ASP A 133 2.66 16.68 -6.12
CA ASP A 133 1.78 17.84 -6.01
C ASP A 133 0.51 17.54 -6.82
N PRO A 134 -0.36 16.65 -6.31
CA PRO A 134 -1.46 16.08 -7.07
C PRO A 134 -2.53 17.12 -7.43
N GLU A 135 -2.61 18.21 -6.68
CA GLU A 135 -3.53 19.33 -6.94
C GLU A 135 -2.97 20.36 -7.94
N GLY A 136 -1.66 20.32 -8.19
CA GLY A 136 -0.97 21.30 -9.02
C GLY A 136 -1.03 22.72 -8.44
N ASP A 137 -1.10 22.86 -7.11
CA ASP A 137 -1.26 24.16 -6.44
C ASP A 137 0.07 24.79 -6.03
N GLY A 138 1.20 24.11 -6.28
CA GLY A 138 2.52 24.58 -5.92
C GLY A 138 3.00 24.12 -4.54
N THR A 139 2.18 23.38 -3.80
CA THR A 139 2.53 22.81 -2.49
C THR A 139 2.78 21.30 -2.63
N PRO A 140 4.03 20.83 -2.46
CA PRO A 140 4.29 19.41 -2.47
C PRO A 140 3.69 18.73 -1.23
N LEU A 141 3.37 17.44 -1.36
CA LEU A 141 2.86 16.63 -0.26
C LEU A 141 3.84 16.59 0.92
N ALA A 142 3.28 16.56 2.14
CA ALA A 142 3.98 16.13 3.34
C ALA A 142 4.06 14.59 3.39
N SER A 143 4.60 14.02 4.47
CA SER A 143 4.44 12.58 4.73
C SER A 143 2.96 12.20 4.78
N LEU A 144 2.59 11.11 4.13
CA LEU A 144 1.22 10.58 4.12
C LEU A 144 0.96 9.54 5.21
N GLY A 145 1.99 9.19 5.99
CA GLY A 145 1.91 8.17 7.03
C GLY A 145 3.26 7.53 7.34
N VAL A 146 3.23 6.50 8.18
CA VAL A 146 4.45 5.80 8.62
C VAL A 146 4.63 4.50 7.86
N HIS A 147 5.80 4.33 7.26
CA HIS A 147 6.25 3.04 6.72
C HIS A 147 7.41 2.50 7.54
N GLU A 148 7.24 1.30 8.09
CA GLU A 148 8.27 0.51 8.77
C GLU A 148 7.86 -0.96 8.77
N HIS A 149 8.81 -1.84 9.10
CA HIS A 149 8.58 -3.28 9.26
C HIS A 149 8.61 -3.67 10.72
N TRP A 150 7.91 -4.74 11.08
CA TRP A 150 8.05 -5.34 12.40
C TRP A 150 9.45 -5.89 12.63
N ASN A 151 9.76 -6.24 13.88
CA ASN A 151 11.02 -6.86 14.24
C ASN A 151 11.18 -8.32 13.76
N ASN A 152 10.12 -9.12 13.75
CA ASN A 152 10.07 -10.51 13.28
C ASN A 152 8.61 -11.02 13.22
N PRO A 153 8.33 -12.05 12.40
CA PRO A 153 6.97 -12.58 12.23
C PRO A 153 6.36 -13.25 13.46
N GLU A 154 7.18 -13.67 14.44
CA GLU A 154 6.69 -14.26 15.68
C GLU A 154 6.14 -13.22 16.66
N LYS A 155 6.86 -12.10 16.83
CA LYS A 155 6.51 -11.04 17.79
C LYS A 155 5.67 -9.93 17.18
N ARG A 156 5.88 -9.62 15.89
CA ARG A 156 5.13 -8.62 15.11
C ARG A 156 5.10 -7.25 15.78
N GLN A 157 6.23 -6.83 16.36
CA GLN A 157 6.33 -5.57 17.09
C GLN A 157 6.99 -4.51 16.23
N TYR A 158 6.35 -3.35 16.17
CA TYR A 158 6.81 -2.14 15.50
C TYR A 158 7.42 -1.14 16.48
N SER A 159 7.87 0.02 16.00
CA SER A 159 8.65 0.96 16.84
C SER A 159 7.89 1.47 18.07
N ARG A 160 6.57 1.65 17.97
CA ARG A 160 5.73 2.05 19.11
C ARG A 160 5.43 0.89 20.05
N ASN A 161 5.23 -0.34 19.53
CA ASN A 161 5.15 -1.54 20.38
C ASN A 161 6.44 -1.76 21.19
N LEU A 162 7.60 -1.42 20.61
CA LEU A 162 8.93 -1.60 21.21
C LEU A 162 9.37 -0.43 22.11
N GLY A 163 8.65 0.69 22.13
CA GLY A 163 9.04 1.91 22.85
C GLY A 163 10.29 2.60 22.27
N THR A 164 10.66 2.31 21.02
CA THR A 164 11.83 2.89 20.35
C THR A 164 11.48 4.09 19.46
N GLY A 165 10.20 4.33 19.20
CA GLY A 165 9.73 5.42 18.35
C GLY A 165 8.22 5.65 18.46
N GLN A 166 7.73 6.59 17.65
CA GLN A 166 6.31 6.97 17.56
C GLN A 166 5.63 6.36 16.32
N GLY A 167 6.22 5.32 15.72
CA GLY A 167 5.71 4.72 14.49
C GLY A 167 4.50 3.80 14.73
N ILE A 168 4.49 2.66 14.06
CA ILE A 168 3.35 1.76 14.05
C ILE A 168 3.22 1.08 15.42
N GLU A 169 1.97 0.93 15.86
CA GLU A 169 1.57 0.05 16.96
C GLU A 169 0.56 -0.94 16.40
N LEU A 170 0.96 -2.21 16.27
CA LEU A 170 0.01 -3.27 15.97
C LEU A 170 -0.67 -3.69 17.27
N ALA A 171 -1.97 -3.45 17.37
CA ALA A 171 -2.82 -3.91 18.46
C ALA A 171 -3.70 -5.08 17.98
N THR A 172 -3.92 -6.06 18.84
CA THR A 172 -4.84 -7.19 18.59
C THR A 172 -5.91 -7.16 19.67
N ALA A 173 -7.16 -7.46 19.29
CA ALA A 173 -8.33 -7.43 20.17
C ALA A 173 -8.99 -8.82 20.22
#